data_AF-A0A812YEL2-F1
#
_entry.id   AF-A0A812YEL2-F1
#
_cell.length_a   1.000
_cell.length_b   1.000
_cell.length_c   1.000
_cell.angle_alpha   90.00
_cell.angle_beta   90.00
_cell.angle_gamma   90.00
#
_symmetry.space_group_name_H-M   'P 1'
#
loop_
_entity.id
_entity.type
_entity.pdbx_description
1 polymer ?
#
loop_
_entity_poly.entity_id
_entity_poly.type
_entity_poly.pdbx_seq_one_letter_code
_entity_poly.pdbx_strand_id
1 'polypeptide(L)'
;MFYMGRVRRSLRAAFHRKHPGECMPAAPLRALGYTSAGGSFAKIGGDNKPMSSLMKIGYATGTGNVYCNKIVLMDEAHNLVRSQTQYAEQLQRLRRLLYEARSLVLAGFTGTPILSEPSEGRQLLDIIKGVMAPDGDEGYLSSFPMRPQPLFPVSLPRGLPDGVLTLARRRQLIRKAPACQKVGVSAHGSRIRVLWG
;
A
#
# COMPACT_ATOMS: atom_id res chain seq x y z
N MET A 1 6.49 -12.96 -19.04
CA MET A 1 6.38 -12.88 -17.56
C MET A 1 5.03 -13.43 -17.04
N PHE A 2 3.89 -13.05 -17.64
CA PHE A 2 2.56 -13.59 -17.30
C PHE A 2 1.81 -13.99 -18.58
N TYR A 3 0.91 -14.98 -18.54
CA TYR A 3 0.00 -15.35 -19.63
C TYR A 3 -1.42 -15.43 -19.07
N MET A 4 -2.35 -14.67 -19.65
CA MET A 4 -3.73 -14.51 -19.14
C MET A 4 -3.78 -14.19 -17.62
N GLY A 5 -2.87 -13.33 -17.15
CA GLY A 5 -2.80 -12.92 -15.75
C GLY A 5 -2.22 -13.95 -14.78
N ARG A 6 -1.83 -15.13 -15.25
CA ARG A 6 -1.17 -16.16 -14.44
C ARG A 6 0.33 -16.17 -14.69
N VAL A 7 1.11 -16.44 -13.64
CA VAL A 7 2.55 -16.70 -13.75
C VAL A 7 2.76 -17.92 -14.65
N ARG A 8 3.68 -17.84 -15.62
CA ARG A 8 4.00 -19.00 -16.48
C ARG A 8 4.57 -20.15 -15.64
N ARG A 9 4.27 -21.39 -16.02
CA ARG A 9 4.79 -22.61 -15.33
C ARG A 9 6.32 -22.60 -15.23
N SER A 10 7.03 -22.18 -16.28
CA SER A 10 8.49 -22.08 -16.28
C SER A 10 9.05 -21.11 -15.22
N LEU A 11 8.38 -19.97 -15.02
CA LEU A 11 8.74 -19.00 -13.98
C LEU A 11 8.45 -19.54 -12.58
N ARG A 12 7.34 -20.26 -12.40
CA ARG A 12 7.02 -20.93 -11.14
C ARG A 12 8.07 -21.99 -10.78
N ALA A 13 8.49 -22.82 -11.75
CA ALA A 13 9.53 -23.81 -11.56
C ALA A 13 10.90 -23.16 -11.22
N ALA A 14 11.26 -22.07 -11.92
CA ALA A 14 12.47 -21.32 -11.63
C ALA A 14 12.46 -20.70 -10.22
N PHE A 15 11.30 -20.18 -9.78
CA PHE A 15 11.13 -19.64 -8.43
C PHE A 15 11.32 -20.72 -7.35
N HIS A 16 10.64 -21.87 -7.47
CA HIS A 16 10.79 -22.95 -6.50
C HIS A 16 12.22 -23.50 -6.42
N ARG A 17 12.93 -23.56 -7.55
CA ARG A 17 14.35 -23.94 -7.56
C ARG A 17 15.23 -22.93 -6.82
N LYS A 18 14.91 -21.64 -6.89
CA LYS A 18 15.68 -20.56 -6.25
C LYS A 18 15.30 -20.35 -4.78
N HIS A 19 14.05 -20.66 -4.41
CA HIS A 19 13.46 -20.44 -3.10
C HIS A 19 12.73 -21.71 -2.63
N PRO A 20 13.48 -22.78 -2.28
CA PRO A 20 12.88 -24.02 -1.80
C PRO A 20 12.14 -23.78 -0.48
N GLY A 21 10.92 -24.32 -0.36
CA GLY A 21 10.06 -24.16 0.82
C GLY A 21 9.19 -22.90 0.84
N GLU A 22 9.45 -21.93 -0.03
CA GLU A 22 8.65 -20.70 -0.12
C GLU A 22 7.42 -20.86 -1.03
N CYS A 23 6.30 -20.28 -0.61
CA CYS A 23 5.09 -20.22 -1.43
C CYS A 23 5.26 -19.23 -2.59
N MET A 24 4.85 -19.64 -3.80
CA MET A 24 4.83 -18.71 -4.93
C MET A 24 3.82 -17.59 -4.64
N PRO A 25 4.17 -16.30 -4.85
CA PRO A 25 3.20 -15.22 -4.77
C PRO A 25 2.01 -15.48 -5.69
N ALA A 26 0.80 -15.38 -5.14
CA ALA A 26 -0.45 -15.72 -5.81
C ALA A 26 -0.77 -14.79 -7.00
N ALA A 27 -0.26 -13.56 -6.95
CA ALA A 27 -0.51 -12.52 -7.95
C ALA A 27 0.73 -11.61 -8.13
N PRO A 28 0.87 -10.94 -9.30
CA PRO A 28 1.90 -9.91 -9.47
C PRO A 28 1.68 -8.72 -8.54
N LEU A 29 2.73 -8.32 -7.81
CA LEU A 29 2.77 -7.03 -7.13
C LEU A 29 3.14 -5.92 -8.14
N ARG A 30 2.46 -4.77 -8.05
CA ARG A 30 2.64 -3.62 -8.95
C ARG A 30 2.55 -2.33 -8.16
N ALA A 31 3.38 -1.36 -8.53
CA ALA A 31 3.38 -0.03 -7.95
C ALA A 31 2.87 1.00 -8.97
N LEU A 32 2.04 1.93 -8.51
CA LEU A 32 1.49 3.03 -9.30
C LEU A 32 1.52 4.30 -8.46
N GLY A 33 1.88 5.43 -9.08
CA GLY A 33 1.63 6.73 -8.47
C GLY A 33 0.13 7.05 -8.46
N TYR A 34 -0.32 7.83 -7.48
CA TYR A 34 -1.73 8.24 -7.32
C TYR A 34 -2.31 8.87 -8.60
N THR A 35 -1.51 9.70 -9.26
CA THR A 35 -1.89 10.39 -10.51
C THR A 35 -2.18 9.40 -11.64
N SER A 36 -1.34 8.37 -11.77
CA SER A 36 -1.51 7.32 -12.77
C SER A 36 -2.68 6.40 -12.42
N ALA A 37 -2.79 6.06 -11.13
CA ALA A 37 -3.84 5.22 -10.56
C ALA A 37 -5.24 5.81 -10.79
N GLY A 38 -5.43 7.11 -10.59
CA GLY A 38 -6.67 7.81 -10.91
C GLY A 38 -6.82 8.24 -12.36
N GLY A 39 -5.70 8.32 -13.11
CA GLY A 39 -5.65 8.82 -14.47
C GLY A 39 -5.73 7.74 -15.54
N SER A 40 -4.66 7.63 -16.35
CA SER A 40 -4.63 6.78 -17.55
C SER A 40 -4.84 5.29 -17.24
N PHE A 41 -4.44 4.80 -16.07
CA PHE A 41 -4.58 3.39 -15.70
C PHE A 41 -6.01 3.01 -15.38
N ALA A 42 -6.83 3.97 -14.97
CA ALA A 42 -8.24 3.76 -14.69
C ALA A 42 -9.16 3.87 -15.92
N LYS A 43 -8.62 4.15 -17.11
CA LYS A 43 -9.42 4.27 -18.34
C LYS A 43 -9.88 2.90 -18.84
N ILE A 44 -11.14 2.84 -19.26
CA ILE A 44 -11.77 1.70 -19.92
C ILE A 44 -11.94 2.06 -21.39
N GLY A 45 -11.54 1.14 -22.28
CA GLY A 45 -11.67 1.30 -23.72
C GLY A 45 -13.09 1.01 -24.22
N GLY A 46 -13.32 1.23 -25.52
CA GLY A 46 -14.61 0.92 -26.16
C GLY A 46 -14.98 -0.57 -26.14
N ASP A 47 -14.02 -1.45 -25.89
CA ASP A 47 -14.22 -2.89 -25.70
C ASP A 47 -14.63 -3.29 -24.27
N ASN A 48 -14.97 -2.30 -23.43
CA ASN A 48 -15.30 -2.46 -22.01
C ASN A 48 -14.21 -3.14 -21.17
N LYS A 49 -12.95 -3.04 -21.62
CA LYS A 49 -11.78 -3.56 -20.89
C LYS A 49 -10.87 -2.41 -20.46
N PRO A 50 -10.10 -2.57 -19.38
CA PRO A 50 -9.12 -1.58 -18.98
C PRO A 50 -8.10 -1.35 -20.10
N MET A 51 -7.81 -0.09 -20.43
CA MET A 51 -6.79 0.24 -21.42
C MET A 51 -5.40 -0.20 -20.94
N SER A 52 -5.13 -0.02 -19.64
CA SER A 52 -3.89 -0.48 -19.03
C SER A 52 -3.86 -2.00 -18.92
N SER A 53 -2.83 -2.61 -19.49
CA SER A 53 -2.55 -4.04 -19.36
C SER A 53 -2.36 -4.48 -17.91
N LEU A 54 -1.93 -3.57 -17.02
CA LEU A 54 -1.83 -3.84 -15.60
C LEU A 54 -3.21 -4.02 -14.97
N MET A 55 -4.19 -3.21 -15.36
CA MET A 55 -5.51 -3.26 -14.75
C MET A 55 -6.37 -4.43 -15.26
N LYS A 56 -6.06 -5.00 -16.44
CA LYS A 56 -6.76 -6.17 -17.01
C LYS A 56 -6.74 -7.42 -16.13
N ILE A 57 -5.76 -7.56 -15.24
CA ILE A 57 -5.61 -8.76 -14.41
C ILE A 57 -6.59 -8.74 -13.25
N GLY A 58 -7.46 -9.75 -13.17
CA GLY A 58 -8.52 -9.81 -12.17
C GLY A 58 -9.67 -8.84 -12.43
N TYR A 59 -9.67 -8.10 -13.55
CA TYR A 59 -10.77 -7.20 -13.89
C TYR A 59 -12.06 -7.97 -14.09
N ALA A 60 -13.12 -7.58 -13.39
CA ALA A 60 -14.45 -8.09 -13.60
C ALA A 60 -15.13 -7.34 -14.75
N THR A 61 -15.31 -8.03 -15.88
CA THR A 61 -15.98 -7.47 -17.06
C THR A 61 -17.37 -6.94 -16.69
N GLY A 62 -17.75 -5.78 -17.23
CA GLY A 62 -19.05 -5.16 -16.95
C GLY A 62 -19.10 -4.30 -15.70
N THR A 63 -18.06 -4.29 -14.85
CA THR A 63 -18.06 -3.46 -13.63
C THR A 63 -17.80 -1.98 -13.86
N GLY A 64 -17.15 -1.61 -14.97
CA GLY A 64 -16.79 -0.21 -15.22
C GLY A 64 -15.73 0.35 -14.25
N ASN A 65 -15.21 -0.47 -13.34
CA ASN A 65 -14.29 -0.04 -12.29
C ASN A 65 -13.08 -0.97 -12.26
N VAL A 66 -11.91 -0.40 -12.57
CA VAL A 66 -10.68 -1.17 -12.65
C VAL A 66 -10.21 -1.72 -11.31
N TYR A 67 -10.72 -1.24 -10.18
CA TYR A 67 -10.26 -1.66 -8.84
C TYR A 67 -11.06 -2.83 -8.24
N CYS A 68 -12.16 -3.24 -8.88
CA CYS A 68 -12.90 -4.42 -8.47
C CYS A 68 -12.00 -5.68 -8.48
N ASN A 69 -12.19 -6.57 -7.50
CA ASN A 69 -11.41 -7.81 -7.31
C ASN A 69 -9.89 -7.61 -7.19
N LYS A 70 -9.46 -6.52 -6.55
CA LYS A 70 -8.03 -6.26 -6.30
C LYS A 70 -7.71 -6.16 -4.82
N ILE A 71 -6.42 -6.31 -4.54
CA ILE A 71 -5.80 -5.93 -3.29
C ILE A 71 -4.98 -4.68 -3.58
N VAL A 72 -5.29 -3.59 -2.90
CA VAL A 72 -4.65 -2.29 -3.06
C VAL A 72 -4.01 -1.90 -1.74
N LEU A 73 -2.71 -1.65 -1.79
CA LEU A 73 -1.93 -1.12 -0.68
C LEU A 73 -1.55 0.31 -1.04
N MET A 74 -1.89 1.27 -0.19
CA MET A 74 -1.64 2.69 -0.41
C MET A 74 -0.65 3.19 0.62
N ASP A 75 0.51 3.60 0.16
CA ASP A 75 1.46 4.34 0.98
C ASP A 75 1.10 5.82 0.99
N GLU A 76 1.37 6.48 2.11
CA GLU A 76 0.96 7.86 2.41
C GLU A 76 -0.50 8.16 2.01
N ALA A 77 -1.42 7.32 2.51
CA ALA A 77 -2.85 7.32 2.19
C ALA A 77 -3.54 8.68 2.36
N HIS A 78 -3.01 9.54 3.24
CA HIS A 78 -3.48 10.92 3.43
C HIS A 78 -3.42 11.75 2.13
N ASN A 79 -2.54 11.42 1.18
CA ASN A 79 -2.47 12.11 -0.11
C ASN A 79 -3.75 11.96 -0.94
N LEU A 80 -4.60 10.97 -0.63
CA LEU A 80 -5.86 10.75 -1.32
C LEU A 80 -6.89 11.87 -1.09
N VAL A 81 -6.84 12.51 0.09
CA VAL A 81 -7.77 13.57 0.50
C VAL A 81 -7.19 14.97 0.35
N ARG A 82 -5.94 15.09 -0.14
CA ARG A 82 -5.27 16.38 -0.33
C ARG A 82 -5.97 17.20 -1.41
N SER A 83 -6.53 18.35 -1.02
CA SER A 83 -7.30 19.25 -1.89
C SER A 83 -6.42 20.16 -2.75
N GLN A 84 -5.28 20.61 -2.23
CA GLN A 84 -4.38 21.55 -2.91
C GLN A 84 -3.31 20.84 -3.75
N THR A 85 -3.72 20.24 -4.88
CA THR A 85 -2.77 19.65 -5.83
C THR A 85 -3.20 19.87 -7.28
N GLN A 86 -2.23 19.93 -8.20
CA GLN A 86 -2.49 19.96 -9.65
C GLN A 86 -3.15 18.67 -10.19
N TYR A 87 -3.29 17.64 -9.34
CA TYR A 87 -3.83 16.33 -9.71
C TYR A 87 -5.20 16.06 -9.06
N ALA A 88 -5.92 17.13 -8.68
CA ALA A 88 -7.19 17.05 -7.98
C ALA A 88 -8.21 16.14 -8.70
N GLU A 89 -8.30 16.22 -10.03
CA GLU A 89 -9.21 15.39 -10.81
C GLU A 89 -8.85 13.89 -10.75
N GLN A 90 -7.58 13.56 -10.90
CA GLN A 90 -7.11 12.17 -10.83
C GLN A 90 -7.34 11.62 -9.41
N LEU A 91 -7.08 12.41 -8.38
CA LEU A 91 -7.34 12.02 -6.99
C LEU A 91 -8.84 11.86 -6.73
N GLN A 92 -9.69 12.76 -7.21
CA GLN A 92 -11.14 12.64 -7.11
C GLN A 92 -11.66 11.38 -7.81
N ARG A 93 -11.16 11.10 -9.01
CA ARG A 93 -11.50 9.88 -9.73
C ARG A 93 -11.03 8.64 -8.99
N LEU A 94 -9.81 8.64 -8.46
CA LEU A 94 -9.28 7.53 -7.67
C LEU A 94 -10.14 7.28 -6.43
N ARG A 95 -10.50 8.34 -5.69
CA ARG A 95 -11.40 8.29 -4.52
C ARG A 95 -12.71 7.59 -4.87
N ARG A 96 -13.38 8.07 -5.93
CA ARG A 96 -14.64 7.49 -6.40
C ARG A 96 -14.49 6.01 -6.76
N LEU A 97 -13.45 5.67 -7.52
CA LEU A 97 -13.23 4.28 -7.94
C LEU A 97 -12.93 3.35 -6.77
N LEU A 98 -12.17 3.79 -5.77
CA LEU A 98 -11.91 2.99 -4.57
C LEU A 98 -13.18 2.82 -3.73
N TYR A 99 -13.93 3.91 -3.53
CA TYR A 99 -15.19 3.90 -2.77
C TYR A 99 -16.26 2.99 -3.39
N GLU A 100 -16.39 2.99 -4.72
CA GLU A 100 -17.38 2.19 -5.46
C GLU A 100 -16.90 0.76 -5.80
N ALA A 101 -15.64 0.41 -5.50
CA ALA A 101 -15.10 -0.89 -5.87
C ALA A 101 -15.76 -2.02 -5.11
N ARG A 102 -16.07 -3.11 -5.82
CA ARG A 102 -16.63 -4.34 -5.23
C ARG A 102 -15.53 -5.37 -5.05
N SER A 103 -15.59 -6.11 -3.95
CA SER A 103 -14.61 -7.15 -3.61
C SER A 103 -13.16 -6.62 -3.63
N LEU A 104 -12.98 -5.41 -3.11
CA LEU A 104 -11.68 -4.76 -2.94
C LEU A 104 -11.17 -5.04 -1.53
N VAL A 105 -9.89 -5.39 -1.42
CA VAL A 105 -9.16 -5.29 -0.15
C VAL A 105 -8.28 -4.04 -0.24
N LEU A 106 -8.58 -3.04 0.57
CA LEU A 106 -7.85 -1.77 0.60
C LEU A 106 -7.18 -1.59 1.95
N ALA A 107 -5.87 -1.34 1.94
CA ALA A 107 -5.13 -0.95 3.12
C ALA A 107 -4.36 0.35 2.84
N GLY A 108 -4.60 1.37 3.66
CA GLY A 108 -3.86 2.63 3.64
C GLY A 108 -2.89 2.72 4.80
N PHE A 109 -1.67 3.15 4.52
CA PHE A 109 -0.62 3.42 5.49
C PHE A 109 -0.29 4.92 5.44
N THR A 110 -0.15 5.56 6.59
CA THR A 110 0.17 6.99 6.67
C THR A 110 0.74 7.33 8.03
N GLY A 111 1.82 8.12 8.11
CA GLY A 111 2.30 8.65 9.38
C GLY A 111 1.46 9.83 9.90
N THR A 112 0.73 10.50 8.99
CA THR A 112 -0.01 11.74 9.25
C THR A 112 -1.43 11.60 8.71
N PRO A 113 -2.35 10.97 9.46
CA PRO A 113 -3.70 10.66 8.98
C PRO A 113 -4.58 11.90 8.75
N ILE A 114 -4.24 13.04 9.38
CA ILE A 114 -4.95 14.33 9.24
C ILE A 114 -3.88 15.39 8.98
N LEU A 115 -4.05 16.18 7.92
CA LEU A 115 -3.09 17.23 7.56
C LEU A 115 -3.53 18.60 8.05
N SER A 116 -4.80 18.96 7.80
CA SER A 116 -5.28 20.34 8.02
C SER A 116 -6.62 20.38 8.75
N GLU A 117 -7.57 19.53 8.36
CA GLU A 117 -8.93 19.55 8.89
C GLU A 117 -9.39 18.16 9.34
N PRO A 118 -10.13 18.04 10.47
CA PRO A 118 -10.67 16.75 10.91
C PRO A 118 -11.59 16.06 9.88
N SER A 119 -12.21 16.83 9.00
CA SER A 119 -13.04 16.37 7.88
C SER A 119 -12.27 15.46 6.92
N GLU A 120 -10.96 15.68 6.74
CA GLU A 120 -10.08 14.87 5.89
C GLU A 120 -9.94 13.44 6.42
N GLY A 121 -9.82 13.28 7.74
CA GLY A 121 -9.75 11.97 8.38
C GLY A 121 -11.03 11.16 8.18
N ARG A 122 -12.19 11.83 8.31
CA ARG A 122 -13.49 11.20 8.04
C ARG A 122 -13.61 10.80 6.58
N GLN A 123 -13.27 11.70 5.66
CA GLN A 123 -13.31 11.43 4.23
C GLN A 123 -12.42 10.24 3.86
N LEU A 124 -11.20 10.17 4.39
CA LEU A 124 -10.29 9.05 4.15
C LEU A 124 -10.88 7.73 4.65
N LEU A 125 -11.46 7.73 5.84
CA LEU A 125 -12.10 6.56 6.43
C LEU A 125 -13.28 6.08 5.58
N ASP A 126 -14.16 6.99 5.14
CA ASP A 126 -15.30 6.66 4.29
C ASP A 126 -14.87 6.05 2.94
N ILE A 127 -13.76 6.53 2.37
CA ILE A 127 -13.18 5.93 1.15
C ILE A 127 -12.67 4.50 1.42
N ILE A 128 -11.99 4.28 2.55
CA ILE A 128 -11.45 2.96 2.92
C ILE A 128 -12.57 1.96 3.18
N LYS A 129 -13.63 2.41 3.88
CA LYS A 129 -14.83 1.63 4.16
C LYS A 129 -15.57 1.24 2.88
N GLY A 130 -15.68 2.19 1.95
CA GLY A 130 -16.42 2.00 0.71
C GLY A 130 -17.93 2.01 0.91
N VAL A 131 -18.67 1.93 -0.20
CA VAL A 131 -20.13 2.14 -0.22
C VAL A 131 -20.96 1.09 0.52
N MET A 132 -20.41 -0.11 0.74
CA MET A 132 -21.12 -1.24 1.35
C MET A 132 -20.72 -1.49 2.81
N ALA A 133 -19.98 -0.57 3.44
CA ALA A 133 -19.58 -0.75 4.82
C ALA A 133 -20.81 -0.65 5.77
N PRO A 134 -20.87 -1.49 6.81
CA PRO A 134 -21.87 -1.36 7.85
C PRO A 134 -21.68 -0.07 8.64
N ASP A 135 -22.71 0.31 9.40
CA ASP A 135 -22.65 1.42 10.32
C ASP A 135 -21.59 1.15 11.41
N GLY A 136 -20.82 2.19 11.75
CA GLY A 136 -19.72 2.12 12.72
C GLY A 136 -18.33 2.02 12.07
N ASP A 137 -17.32 2.44 12.83
CA ASP A 137 -15.94 2.63 12.34
C ASP A 137 -14.94 1.61 12.92
N GLU A 138 -15.44 0.70 13.77
CA GLU A 138 -14.62 -0.31 14.43
C GLU A 138 -14.01 -1.29 13.43
N GLY A 139 -12.73 -1.61 13.60
CA GLY A 139 -11.99 -2.52 12.73
C GLY A 139 -11.41 -1.90 11.46
N TYR A 140 -11.75 -0.64 11.13
CA TYR A 140 -11.23 0.04 9.93
C TYR A 140 -10.02 0.94 10.20
N LEU A 141 -9.80 1.31 11.47
CA LEU A 141 -8.68 2.16 11.88
C LEU A 141 -7.85 1.45 12.95
N SER A 142 -6.54 1.42 12.74
CA SER A 142 -5.57 1.06 13.77
C SER A 142 -4.57 2.20 13.88
N SER A 143 -4.46 2.79 15.08
CA SER A 143 -3.55 3.90 15.36
C SER A 143 -2.58 3.51 16.46
N PHE A 144 -1.30 3.74 16.23
CA PHE A 144 -0.22 3.41 17.16
C PHE A 144 0.55 4.69 17.50
N PRO A 145 0.11 5.44 18.52
CA PRO A 145 0.75 6.72 18.89
C PRO A 145 2.18 6.55 19.41
N MET A 146 2.55 5.34 19.81
CA MET A 146 3.90 4.94 20.16
C MET A 146 4.24 3.64 19.43
N ARG A 147 5.52 3.41 19.12
CA ARG A 147 5.99 2.17 18.50
C ARG A 147 6.17 1.06 19.53
N PRO A 148 5.22 0.12 19.71
CA PRO A 148 5.43 -1.03 20.57
C PRO A 148 6.59 -1.89 20.05
N GLN A 149 7.66 -2.03 20.83
CA GLN A 149 8.87 -2.74 20.40
C GLN A 149 8.69 -4.16 19.83
N PRO A 150 7.71 -5.01 20.20
CA PRO A 150 7.54 -6.31 19.55
C PRO A 150 7.02 -6.22 18.11
N LEU A 151 6.40 -5.10 17.72
CA LEU A 151 5.82 -4.91 16.39
C LEU A 151 6.77 -4.17 15.43
N PHE A 152 7.83 -3.57 15.98
CA PHE A 152 8.69 -2.62 15.30
C PHE A 152 10.15 -3.03 15.38
N PRO A 153 10.81 -3.31 14.25
CA PRO A 153 12.23 -3.66 14.28
C PRO A 153 13.05 -2.47 14.81
N VAL A 154 13.94 -2.76 15.75
CA VAL A 154 14.94 -1.78 16.19
C VAL A 154 15.98 -1.64 15.09
N SER A 155 16.08 -0.45 14.49
CA SER A 155 17.13 -0.16 13.52
C SER A 155 18.49 -0.06 14.22
N LEU A 156 19.48 -0.77 13.68
CA LEU A 156 20.87 -0.71 14.10
C LEU A 156 21.77 -0.35 12.90
N PRO A 157 22.58 0.71 12.97
CA PRO A 157 22.71 1.63 14.10
C PRO A 157 21.42 2.42 14.33
N ARG A 158 21.16 2.78 15.59
CA ARG A 158 20.02 3.65 15.92
C ARG A 158 20.17 4.93 15.10
N GLY A 159 19.13 5.29 14.35
CA GLY A 159 19.09 6.56 13.62
C GLY A 159 19.33 7.73 14.56
N LEU A 160 19.75 8.87 14.01
CA LEU A 160 19.88 10.09 14.79
C LEU A 160 18.48 10.50 15.27
N PRO A 161 18.25 10.68 16.59
CA PRO A 161 16.98 11.14 17.09
C PRO A 161 16.72 12.57 16.59
N ASP A 162 15.48 12.84 16.17
CA ASP A 162 15.04 14.19 15.80
C ASP A 162 15.25 15.13 16.98
N GLY A 163 15.94 16.25 16.75
CA GLY A 163 16.27 17.25 17.78
C GLY A 163 17.49 18.10 17.41
N VAL A 164 17.72 19.15 18.20
CA VAL A 164 18.87 20.06 17.99
C VAL A 164 20.17 19.26 18.08
N LEU A 165 21.02 19.43 17.08
CA LEU A 165 22.31 18.74 17.01
C LEU A 165 23.28 19.37 18.02
N THR A 166 23.17 18.94 19.28
CA THR A 166 24.06 19.40 20.35
C THR A 166 25.50 18.95 20.10
N LEU A 167 26.48 19.68 20.65
CA LEU A 167 27.90 19.31 20.60
C LEU A 167 28.15 17.88 21.12
N ALA A 168 27.39 17.44 22.14
CA ALA A 168 27.44 16.08 22.64
C ALA A 168 26.94 15.05 21.61
N ARG A 169 25.82 15.31 20.93
CA ARG A 169 25.30 14.44 19.85
C ARG A 169 26.22 14.42 18.63
N ARG A 170 26.87 15.55 18.32
CA ARG A 170 27.82 15.65 17.20
C ARG A 170 29.06 14.76 17.40
N ARG A 171 29.47 14.53 18.65
CA ARG A 171 30.54 13.59 19.01
C ARG A 171 30.12 12.11 18.94
N GLN A 172 28.81 11.83 18.99
CA GLN A 172 28.24 10.48 18.86
C GLN A 172 27.98 10.06 17.40
N LEU A 173 28.14 10.98 16.44
CA LEU A 173 28.11 10.66 15.00
C LEU A 173 29.34 9.83 14.63
N ILE A 174 29.17 8.51 14.61
CA ILE A 174 30.23 7.60 14.12
C ILE A 174 30.26 7.68 12.59
N ARG A 175 31.47 7.81 12.03
CA ARG A 175 31.76 7.81 10.58
C ARG A 175 31.18 6.55 9.92
N LYS A 176 30.46 6.74 8.80
CA LYS A 176 29.89 5.74 7.86
C LYS A 176 30.05 4.26 8.29
N ALA A 177 28.96 3.66 8.74
CA ALA A 177 28.85 2.20 8.77
C ALA A 177 28.71 1.66 7.34
N PRO A 178 29.46 0.61 6.94
CA PRO A 178 29.19 -0.11 5.70
C PRO A 178 27.80 -0.77 5.77
N ALA A 179 27.06 -0.74 4.66
CA ALA A 179 25.65 -1.11 4.59
C ALA A 179 25.36 -2.58 4.97
N CYS A 180 24.31 -2.74 5.78
CA CYS A 180 23.47 -3.92 6.04
C CYS A 180 24.04 -5.32 5.75
N GLN A 181 24.41 -6.05 6.80
CA GLN A 181 24.29 -7.52 6.81
C GLN A 181 22.86 -7.90 7.23
N LYS A 182 22.22 -8.73 6.38
CA LYS A 182 20.89 -9.29 6.60
C LYS A 182 20.91 -10.21 7.82
N VAL A 183 20.12 -9.90 8.85
CA VAL A 183 19.79 -10.85 9.91
C VAL A 183 18.50 -11.57 9.50
N GLY A 184 18.60 -12.88 9.33
CA GLY A 184 17.48 -13.75 8.95
C GLY A 184 16.42 -13.82 10.04
N VAL A 185 15.15 -13.79 9.63
CA VAL A 185 14.00 -14.04 10.51
C VAL A 185 13.38 -15.37 10.08
N SER A 186 13.37 -16.33 11.01
CA SER A 186 12.73 -17.64 10.87
C SER A 186 11.21 -17.48 10.95
N ALA A 187 10.50 -18.02 9.95
CA ALA A 187 9.05 -17.97 9.87
C ALA A 187 8.43 -19.21 10.53
N HIS A 188 7.71 -19.03 11.64
CA HIS A 188 6.72 -19.99 12.14
C HIS A 188 5.45 -19.24 12.54
N GLY A 189 4.31 -19.68 12.00
CA GLY A 189 2.98 -19.34 12.53
C GLY A 189 2.16 -18.38 11.69
N SER A 190 1.21 -18.94 10.94
CA SER A 190 0.15 -18.26 10.21
C SER A 190 -0.68 -17.34 11.13
N ARG A 191 -0.57 -16.02 10.91
CA ARG A 191 -1.58 -14.98 11.18
C ARG A 191 -1.08 -13.66 10.61
N ILE A 192 -1.78 -13.11 9.62
CA ILE A 192 -1.48 -11.77 9.10
C ILE A 192 -1.82 -10.77 10.21
N ARG A 193 -0.79 -10.21 10.85
CA ARG A 193 -0.89 -9.06 11.75
C ARG A 193 -0.36 -7.84 11.01
N VAL A 194 -1.19 -6.80 10.98
CA VAL A 194 -0.85 -5.49 10.43
C VAL A 194 0.11 -4.81 11.39
N LEU A 195 1.26 -4.37 10.89
CA LEU A 195 2.29 -3.65 11.64
C LEU A 195 2.39 -2.25 11.03
N TRP A 196 2.14 -1.22 11.86
CA TRP A 196 2.15 0.21 11.49
C TRP A 196 3.56 0.81 11.60
N GLY A 197 3.74 2.15 11.58
CA GLY A 197 4.97 2.86 11.97
C GLY A 197 4.91 4.37 12.07
#